data_AF-A0A7I7QFV3-F1
#
_entry.id   AF-A0A7I7QFV3-F1
#
_cell.length_a   1.000
_cell.length_b   1.000
_cell.length_c   1.000
_cell.angle_alpha   90.00
_cell.angle_beta   90.00
_cell.angle_gamma   90.00
#
_symmetry.space_group_name_H-M   'P 1'
#
loop_
_entity.id
_entity.type
_entity.pdbx_description
1 polymer ?
#
loop_
_entity_poly.entity_id
_entity_poly.type
_entity_poly.pdbx_seq_one_letter_code
_entity_poly.pdbx_strand_id
1 'polypeptide(L)' 'MRRQHPEVHTEPVVDIGGVRMFFIHDPDDTPIEILELPGGARTTVELWRPGS' A
#
# COMPACT_ATOMS: atom_id res chain seq x y z
N MET A 1 -0.51 -22.97 -7.00
CA MET A 1 -1.16 -22.40 -8.21
C MET A 1 -1.39 -20.92 -7.97
N ARG A 2 -0.98 -20.04 -8.88
CA ARG A 2 -1.28 -18.59 -8.83
C ARG A 2 -2.54 -18.36 -9.66
N ARG A 3 -3.65 -17.97 -9.03
CA ARG A 3 -4.89 -17.59 -9.73
C ARG A 3 -4.75 -16.14 -10.17
N GLN A 4 -5.02 -15.87 -11.45
CA GLN A 4 -5.10 -14.50 -11.96
C GLN A 4 -6.53 -13.99 -11.80
N HIS A 5 -6.67 -12.70 -11.50
CA HIS A 5 -7.94 -11.98 -11.38
C HIS A 5 -7.90 -10.84 -12.40
N PRO A 6 -8.36 -11.05 -13.65
CA PRO A 6 -8.19 -10.08 -14.73
C PRO A 6 -8.95 -8.75 -14.50
N GLU A 7 -9.99 -8.78 -13.67
CA GLU A 7 -10.75 -7.61 -13.21
C GLU A 7 -10.01 -6.80 -12.14
N VAL A 8 -8.96 -7.35 -11.52
CA VAL A 8 -8.13 -6.64 -10.55
C VAL A 8 -6.98 -5.94 -11.28
N HIS A 9 -6.81 -4.65 -11.05
CA HIS A 9 -5.72 -3.88 -11.63
C HIS A 9 -4.99 -3.03 -10.59
N THR A 10 -3.76 -2.62 -10.88
CA THR A 10 -2.93 -1.85 -9.96
C THR A 10 -2.42 -0.56 -10.59
N GLU A 11 -2.27 0.47 -9.78
CA GLU A 11 -1.52 1.66 -10.13
C GLU A 11 -0.01 1.44 -9.97
N PRO A 12 0.84 2.24 -10.63
CA PRO A 12 2.28 2.24 -10.37
C PRO A 12 2.61 2.55 -8.91
N VAL A 13 3.68 1.94 -8.40
CA VAL A 13 4.18 2.25 -7.06
C VAL A 13 4.78 3.65 -7.02
N VAL A 14 4.43 4.42 -5.99
CA VAL A 14 5.03 5.72 -5.67
C VAL A 14 5.81 5.64 -4.36
N ASP A 15 6.86 6.46 -4.25
CA ASP A 15 7.65 6.65 -3.03
C ASP A 15 7.44 8.09 -2.53
N ILE A 16 7.00 8.22 -1.29
CA ILE A 16 6.78 9.51 -0.63
C ILE A 16 7.47 9.47 0.73
N GLY A 17 8.65 10.10 0.81
CA GLY A 17 9.40 10.17 2.06
C GLY A 17 9.80 8.81 2.62
N GLY A 18 10.03 7.80 1.75
CA GLY A 18 10.37 6.44 2.14
C GLY A 18 9.17 5.53 2.44
N VAL A 19 7.94 6.05 2.40
CA VAL A 19 6.73 5.23 2.35
C VAL A 19 6.50 4.83 0.90
N ARG A 20 6.40 3.53 0.64
CA ARG A 20 6.05 3.02 -0.69
C ARG A 20 4.59 2.64 -0.70
N MET A 21 3.88 3.06 -1.75
CA MET A 21 2.45 2.77 -1.84
C MET A 21 1.97 2.60 -3.27
N PHE A 22 0.83 1.94 -3.41
CA PHE A 22 0.07 1.85 -4.65
C PHE A 22 -1.38 1.48 -4.33
N PHE A 23 -2.27 1.69 -5.30
CA PHE A 23 -3.65 1.22 -5.25
C PHE A 23 -3.80 -0.10 -6.00
N ILE A 24 -4.61 -0.98 -5.43
CA ILE A 24 -5.26 -2.10 -6.11
C ILE A 24 -6.72 -1.71 -6.27
N HIS A 25 -7.25 -1.82 -7.48
CA HIS A 25 -8.69 -1.74 -7.71
C HIS A 25 -9.21 -3.17 -7.81
N ASP A 26 -10.21 -3.47 -6.97
CA ASP A 26 -10.87 -4.77 -6.97
C ASP A 26 -11.93 -4.86 -8.10
N PRO A 27 -12.65 -5.98 -8.27
CA PRO A 27 -13.63 -6.16 -9.34
C PRO A 27 -14.76 -5.12 -9.41
N ASP A 28 -15.05 -4.42 -8.32
CA ASP A 28 -16.08 -3.38 -8.27
C ASP A 28 -15.51 -1.96 -8.32
N ASP A 29 -14.24 -1.85 -8.70
CA ASP A 29 -13.45 -0.63 -8.76
C ASP A 29 -13.25 0.04 -7.39
N THR A 30 -13.46 -0.67 -6.28
CA THR A 30 -13.11 -0.15 -4.95
C THR A 30 -11.59 -0.04 -4.82
N PRO A 31 -11.06 1.16 -4.53
CA PRO A 31 -9.63 1.34 -4.34
C PRO A 31 -9.19 0.81 -2.97
N ILE A 32 -8.23 -0.11 -2.99
CA ILE A 32 -7.56 -0.66 -1.81
C ILE A 32 -6.12 -0.11 -1.79
N GLU A 33 -5.83 0.67 -0.76
CA GLU A 33 -4.50 1.25 -0.55
C GLU A 33 -3.56 0.24 0.13
N ILE A 34 -2.40 0.01 -0.47
CA ILE A 34 -1.34 -0.82 0.10
C ILE A 34 -0.14 0.07 0.45
N LEU A 35 0.28 0.02 1.70
CA LEU A 35 1.42 0.78 2.23
C LEU A 35 2.53 -0.16 2.71
N GLU A 36 3.77 0.15 2.34
CA GLU A 36 4.97 -0.36 3.00
C GLU A 36 5.59 0.79 3.82
N LEU A 37 5.61 0.63 5.14
CA LEU A 37 6.15 1.64 6.05
C LEU A 37 7.66 1.42 6.26
N PRO A 38 8.48 2.48 6.24
CA PRO A 38 9.91 2.37 6.45
C PRO A 38 10.26 2.06 7.91
N GLY A 39 11.50 1.62 8.13
CA GLY A 39 12.08 1.56 9.47
C GLY A 39 11.42 0.57 10.43
N GLY A 40 10.65 -0.40 9.91
CA GLY A 40 9.92 -1.36 10.73
C GLY A 40 8.70 -0.78 11.45
N ALA A 41 8.28 0.43 11.09
CA ALA A 41 7.05 1.03 11.60
C ALA A 41 5.85 0.14 11.23
N ARG A 42 4.92 -0.01 12.17
CA ARG A 42 3.72 -0.83 12.00
C ARG A 42 2.48 0.02 11.80
N THR A 43 2.55 1.30 12.15
CA THR A 43 1.46 2.25 12.02
C THR A 43 1.96 3.55 11.43
N THR A 44 1.10 4.27 10.72
CA THR A 44 1.42 5.61 10.22
C THR A 44 1.64 6.63 11.34
N VAL A 45 1.10 6.36 12.53
CA VAL A 45 1.32 7.20 13.74
C VAL A 45 2.79 7.17 14.16
N GLU A 46 3.44 6.01 14.11
CA GLU A 46 4.87 5.86 14.46
C GLU A 46 5.79 6.69 13.56
N LEU A 47 5.37 7.02 12.32
CA LEU A 47 6.11 7.91 11.42
C LEU A 47 6.14 9.36 11.92
N TRP A 48 5.09 9.80 12.62
CA TRP A 48 4.99 11.15 13.19
C TRP A 48 5.51 11.23 14.62
N ARG A 49 5.46 10.10 15.35
CA ARG A 49 5.88 9.99 16.76
C ARG A 49 6.74 8.74 16.98
N PRO A 50 8.02 8.77 16.59
CA PRO A 50 8.90 7.64 16.79
C PRO A 50 9.04 7.32 18.29
N GLY A 51 8.67 6.11 18.71
CA GLY A 51 8.88 5.61 20.08
C GLY A 51 7.73 5.79 21.07
N SER A 52 6.52 6.16 20.63
CA SER A 52 5.31 6.19 21.47
C SER A 52 4.64 4.83 21.66
#